data_AF-H1KZF8-F1
#
_entry.id   AF-H1KZF8-F1
#
_cell.length_a   1.000
_cell.length_b   1.000
_cell.length_c   1.000
_cell.angle_alpha   90.00
_cell.angle_beta   90.00
_cell.angle_gamma   90.00
#
_symmetry.space_group_name_H-M   'P 1'
#
loop_
_entity.id
_entity.type
_entity.pdbx_description
1 polymer ?
#
loop_
_entity_poly.entity_id
_entity_poly.type
_entity_poly.pdbx_seq_one_letter_code
_entity_poly.pdbx_strand_id
1 'polypeptide(L)'
;MDFKIVDISKIRYYLLLIIDDHSRYILHAKLYEEATSDVVISALKECFKKYGKSKKILTDNGTQFVPARGECLNSRSFYWKIGFCI
;
A
#
# COMPACT_ATOMS: atom_id res chain seq x y z
N MET A 1 -5.60 2.69 0.35
CA MET A 1 -5.05 1.35 0.64
C MET A 1 -5.11 1.17 2.14
N ASP A 2 -5.51 0.00 2.62
CA ASP A 2 -5.77 -0.24 4.04
C ASP A 2 -5.44 -1.70 4.41
N PHE A 3 -5.08 -1.92 5.68
CA PHE A 3 -4.98 -3.24 6.28
C PHE A 3 -6.18 -3.50 7.19
N LYS A 4 -6.91 -4.58 6.91
CA LYS A 4 -7.94 -5.09 7.81
C LYS A 4 -7.45 -6.31 8.55
N ILE A 5 -7.59 -6.31 9.87
CA ILE A 5 -7.32 -7.50 10.68
C ILE A 5 -8.47 -8.49 10.48
N VAL A 6 -8.13 -9.74 10.18
CA VAL A 6 -9.06 -10.85 10.01
C VAL A 6 -8.58 -12.01 10.85
N ASP A 7 -9.38 -12.44 11.82
CA ASP A 7 -9.07 -13.62 12.63
C ASP A 7 -9.75 -14.85 11.99
N ILE A 8 -8.95 -15.80 11.53
CA ILE A 8 -9.40 -17.05 10.90
C ILE A 8 -8.93 -18.21 11.76
N SER A 9 -9.84 -19.04 12.25
CA SER A 9 -9.50 -20.24 13.04
C SER A 9 -8.58 -19.94 14.25
N LYS A 10 -8.79 -18.80 14.93
CA LYS A 10 -7.97 -18.27 16.04
C LYS A 10 -6.55 -17.80 15.66
N ILE A 11 -6.23 -17.72 14.36
CA ILE A 11 -5.00 -17.15 13.85
C ILE A 11 -5.31 -15.76 13.29
N ARG A 12 -4.47 -14.78 13.61
CA ARG A 12 -4.61 -13.40 13.13
C ARG A 12 -3.93 -13.22 11.79
N TYR A 13 -4.66 -12.68 10.82
CA TYR A 13 -4.17 -12.29 9.51
C TYR A 13 -4.44 -10.80 9.25
N TYR A 14 -3.69 -10.25 8.30
CA TYR A 14 -3.81 -8.88 7.80
C TYR A 14 -4.21 -8.93 6.33
N LEU A 15 -5.44 -8.51 6.02
CA LEU A 15 -5.94 -8.33 4.68
C LEU A 15 -5.44 -6.99 4.12
N LEU A 16 -4.54 -7.02 3.15
CA LEU A 16 -4.13 -5.82 2.41
C LEU A 16 -5.09 -5.58 1.25
N LEU A 17 -5.73 -4.40 1.26
CA LEU A 17 -6.67 -3.99 0.23
C LEU A 17 -6.16 -2.74 -0.51
N ILE A 18 -5.93 -2.89 -1.82
CA ILE A 18 -5.55 -1.80 -2.72
C ILE A 18 -6.70 -1.57 -3.71
N ILE A 19 -7.28 -0.38 -3.68
CA ILE A 19 -8.43 0.02 -4.51
C ILE A 19 -8.05 1.27 -5.29
N ASP A 20 -8.42 1.30 -6.56
CA ASP A 20 -8.37 2.51 -7.37
C ASP A 20 -9.49 3.48 -6.96
N ASP A 21 -9.14 4.73 -6.69
CA ASP A 21 -10.09 5.69 -6.13
C ASP A 21 -11.17 6.14 -7.13
N HIS A 22 -10.80 6.23 -8.41
CA HIS A 22 -11.71 6.69 -9.46
C HIS A 22 -12.72 5.61 -9.86
N SER A 23 -12.24 4.39 -10.13
CA SER A 23 -13.09 3.29 -10.62
C SER A 23 -13.65 2.40 -9.51
N ARG A 24 -13.19 2.54 -8.26
CA ARG A 24 -13.44 1.61 -7.14
C ARG A 24 -13.04 0.16 -7.46
N TYR A 25 -12.21 -0.05 -8.47
CA TYR A 25 -11.73 -1.36 -8.84
C TYR A 25 -10.69 -1.87 -7.82
N ILE A 26 -10.82 -3.13 -7.41
CA ILE A 26 -9.89 -3.77 -6.48
C ILE A 26 -8.66 -4.22 -7.26
N LEU A 27 -7.54 -3.53 -7.04
CA LEU A 27 -6.25 -3.84 -7.67
C LEU A 27 -5.53 -4.99 -6.97
N HIS A 28 -5.73 -5.12 -5.65
CA HIS A 28 -5.13 -6.18 -4.83
C HIS A 28 -5.97 -6.47 -3.59
N ALA A 29 -6.15 -7.76 -3.29
CA ALA A 29 -6.76 -8.25 -2.06
C ALA A 29 -6.12 -9.59 -1.70
N LYS A 30 -5.22 -9.61 -0.71
CA LYS A 30 -4.55 -10.82 -0.22
C LYS A 30 -4.40 -10.77 1.30
N LEU A 31 -4.46 -11.95 1.93
CA LEU A 31 -4.16 -12.14 3.35
C LEU A 31 -2.66 -12.32 3.55
N TYR A 32 -2.15 -11.69 4.59
CA TYR A 32 -0.75 -11.77 5.01
C TYR A 32 -0.68 -12.08 6.50
N GLU A 33 0.39 -12.76 6.92
CA GLU A 33 0.65 -13.03 8.33
C GLU A 33 1.19 -11.78 9.06
N GLU A 34 1.77 -10.83 8.31
CA GLU A 34 2.35 -9.61 8.85
C GLU A 34 1.91 -8.37 8.04
N ALA A 35 1.76 -7.24 8.74
CA ALA A 35 1.47 -5.93 8.14
C ALA A 35 2.75 -5.08 8.08
N THR A 36 3.68 -5.45 7.19
CA THR A 36 4.96 -4.76 7.00
C THR A 36 4.98 -3.92 5.72
N SER A 37 5.89 -2.95 5.66
CA SER A 37 6.07 -2.11 4.47
C SER A 37 6.56 -2.92 3.26
N ASP A 38 7.32 -4.01 3.45
CA ASP A 38 7.79 -4.87 2.35
C ASP A 38 6.65 -5.60 1.64
N VAL A 39 5.67 -6.09 2.41
CA VAL A 39 4.43 -6.67 1.88
C VAL A 39 3.68 -5.65 1.01
N VAL A 40 3.63 -4.40 1.46
CA VAL A 40 2.98 -3.32 0.74
C VAL A 40 3.72 -2.97 -0.55
N ILE A 41 5.05 -2.86 -0.49
CA ILE A 41 5.90 -2.54 -1.65
C ILE A 41 5.79 -3.63 -2.71
N SER A 42 5.82 -4.90 -2.31
CA SER A 42 5.67 -6.03 -3.23
C SER A 42 4.30 -6.05 -3.89
N ALA A 43 3.22 -5.86 -3.12
CA ALA A 43 1.86 -5.76 -3.66
C ALA A 43 1.70 -4.58 -4.65
N LEU A 44 2.24 -3.40 -4.33
CA LEU A 44 2.22 -2.25 -5.23
C LEU A 44 3.00 -2.50 -6.53
N LYS A 45 4.15 -3.17 -6.46
CA LYS A 45 4.91 -3.58 -7.66
C LYS A 45 4.10 -4.52 -8.56
N GLU A 46 3.39 -5.49 -7.99
CA GLU A 46 2.48 -6.37 -8.73
C GLU A 46 1.36 -5.57 -9.39
N CYS A 47 0.71 -4.66 -8.66
CA CYS A 47 -0.33 -3.80 -9.21
C CYS A 47 0.18 -2.93 -10.37
N PHE A 48 1.36 -2.31 -10.24
CA PHE A 48 1.91 -1.47 -11.31
C PHE A 48 2.28 -2.26 -12.55
N LYS A 49 2.80 -3.47 -12.39
CA LYS A 49 3.10 -4.35 -13.52
C LYS A 49 1.83 -4.73 -14.29
N LYS A 50 0.70 -4.90 -13.59
CA LYS A 50 -0.57 -5.36 -14.17
C LYS A 50 -1.45 -4.25 -14.70
N TYR A 51 -1.54 -3.12 -14.00
CA TYR A 51 -2.48 -2.02 -14.27
C TYR A 51 -1.80 -0.71 -14.70
N GLY A 52 -0.46 -0.67 -14.71
CA GLY A 52 0.31 0.54 -14.97
C GLY A 52 0.57 1.36 -13.69
N LYS A 53 1.46 2.34 -13.82
CA LYS A 53 1.86 3.20 -12.69
C LYS A 53 0.79 4.25 -12.40
N SER A 54 0.32 4.32 -11.15
CA SER A 54 -0.61 5.36 -10.72
C SER A 54 0.10 6.72 -10.56
N LYS A 55 -0.62 7.80 -10.87
CA LYS A 55 -0.09 9.18 -10.72
C LYS A 55 -0.03 9.64 -9.25
N LYS A 56 -0.84 9.02 -8.38
CA LYS A 56 -0.97 9.37 -6.96
C LYS A 56 -1.41 8.13 -6.18
N ILE A 57 -0.83 7.94 -5.01
CA ILE A 57 -1.21 6.88 -4.06
C ILE A 57 -1.73 7.60 -2.81
N LEU A 58 -2.95 7.24 -2.40
CA LEU A 58 -3.55 7.69 -1.14
C LEU A 58 -3.44 6.55 -0.12
N THR A 59 -2.60 6.75 0.89
CA THR A 59 -2.50 5.90 2.08
C THR A 59 -3.04 6.69 3.26
N ASP A 60 -3.77 6.03 4.14
CA ASP A 60 -4.11 6.56 5.45
C ASP A 60 -2.87 6.55 6.37
N ASN A 61 -2.95 7.25 7.49
CA ASN A 61 -1.82 7.63 8.36
C ASN A 61 -1.19 6.46 9.16
N GLY A 62 -1.20 5.23 8.65
CA GLY A 62 -0.50 4.11 9.26
C GLY A 62 1.02 4.35 9.31
N THR A 63 1.66 4.08 10.45
CA THR A 63 3.13 4.16 10.61
C THR A 63 3.89 3.29 9.60
N GLN A 64 3.25 2.25 9.06
CA GLN A 64 3.74 1.37 8.00
C GLN A 64 3.93 2.08 6.64
N PHE A 65 3.41 3.29 6.48
CA PHE A 65 3.44 4.07 5.24
C PHE A 65 4.30 5.34 5.36
N VAL A 66 4.93 5.57 6.52
CA VAL A 66 5.81 6.71 6.73
C VAL A 66 7.24 6.32 6.32
N PRO A 67 7.82 6.96 5.28
CA PRO A 67 9.23 6.73 4.95
C PRO A 67 10.08 7.32 6.08
N ALA A 68 11.16 6.64 6.47
CA ALA A 68 12.03 7.02 7.58
C ALA A 68 12.86 8.32 7.37
N ARG A 69 12.48 9.21 6.44
CA ARG A 69 13.10 10.53 6.28
C ARG A 69 12.03 11.61 6.28
N GLY A 70 12.08 12.43 7.32
CA GLY A 70 11.15 13.52 7.54
C GLY A 70 11.24 14.57 6.44
N GLU A 71 10.15 14.72 5.71
CA GLU A 71 9.74 16.02 5.18
C GLU A 71 8.26 16.19 5.46
N CYS A 72 7.97 17.21 6.26
CA CYS A 72 6.62 17.60 6.60
C CYS A 72 6.00 18.34 5.42
N LEU A 73 4.95 17.79 4.82
CA LEU A 73 4.05 18.56 3.95
C LEU A 73 2.61 18.37 4.41
N ASN A 74 1.86 19.45 4.61
CA ASN A 74 0.42 19.36 4.82
C ASN A 74 -0.23 18.75 3.56
N SER A 75 -1.25 17.91 3.73
CA SER A 75 -1.95 17.12 2.69
C SER A 75 -1.04 16.22 1.81
N ARG A 76 -0.49 15.16 2.42
CA ARG A 76 0.57 14.32 1.83
C ARG A 76 0.07 13.36 0.75
N SER A 77 -0.02 13.87 -0.48
CA SER A 77 0.05 13.04 -1.68
C SER A 77 1.47 12.49 -1.81
N PHE A 78 1.65 11.18 -1.75
CA PHE A 78 2.97 10.57 -1.95
C PHE A 78 3.34 10.67 -3.44
N TYR A 79 4.18 11.66 -3.79
CA TYR A 79 4.80 11.75 -5.11
C TYR A 79 5.95 10.76 -5.17
N TRP A 80 5.86 9.77 -6.07
CA TRP A 80 6.91 8.79 -6.26
C TRP A 80 8.12 9.41 -6.98
N LYS A 81 9.07 9.97 -6.22
CA LYS A 81 10.47 10.11 -6.62
C LYS A 81 11.27 9.01 -5.93
N ILE A 82 11.17 7.78 -6.45
CA ILE A 82 12.19 6.77 -6.17
C ILE A 82 13.05 6.69 -7.43
N GLY A 83 14.12 7.48 -7.42
CA GLY A 83 15.25 7.20 -8.27
C GLY A 83 15.90 5.93 -7.74
N PHE A 84 15.72 4.83 -8.47
CA PHE A 84 16.71 3.77 -8.51
C PHE A 84 16.81 3.32 -9.97
N CYS A 85 17.89 3.81 -10.58
CA CYS A 85 18.50 3.31 -11.79
C CYS A 85 19.13 1.95 -11.47
N ILE A 86 18.55 0.86 -11.97
CA ILE A 86 19.19 -0.28 -12.65
C ILE A 86 18.10 -1.19 -13.22
#